data_AF-A0A4V3T0Q6-F1
#
_entry.id   AF-A0A4V3T0Q6-F1
#
_cell.length_a   1.000
_cell.length_b   1.000
_cell.length_c   1.000
_cell.angle_alpha   90.00
_cell.angle_beta   90.00
_cell.angle_gamma   90.00
#
_symmetry.space_group_name_H-M   'P 1'
#
loop_
_entity.id
_entity.type
_entity.pdbx_description
1 polymer ?
#
loop_
_entity_poly.entity_id
_entity_poly.type
_entity_poly.pdbx_seq_one_letter_code
_entity_poly.pdbx_strand_id
1 'polypeptide(L)' 'MPPFVTAIQFVPGGPRVTGYWETEPPAARKWVEWFGLYGVPGTSTVITLVEQRPDSSERSLKRWPDEPPAGSDHRIA' A
#
# COMPACT_ATOMS: atom_id res chain seq x y z
N MET A 1 11.61 -13.09 8.95
CA MET A 1 10.32 -12.38 8.78
C MET A 1 9.76 -12.77 7.42
N PRO A 2 8.46 -13.05 7.29
CA PRO A 2 7.87 -13.37 5.99
C PRO A 2 8.04 -12.18 5.03
N PRO A 3 8.48 -12.39 3.76
CA PRO A 3 8.94 -11.31 2.90
C PRO A 3 7.81 -10.49 2.25
N PHE A 4 6.52 -10.85 2.41
CA PHE A 4 5.43 -10.09 1.78
C PHE A 4 4.55 -9.43 2.83
N VAL A 5 4.31 -8.13 2.66
CA VAL A 5 3.54 -7.31 3.62
C VAL A 5 2.46 -6.52 2.89
N THR A 6 1.23 -6.65 3.37
CA THR A 6 0.11 -5.79 2.98
C THR A 6 -0.14 -4.82 4.12
N ALA A 7 -0.26 -3.54 3.81
CA ALA A 7 -0.47 -2.50 4.79
C ALA A 7 -1.63 -1.57 4.40
N ILE A 8 -2.36 -1.08 5.40
CA ILE A 8 -3.36 -0.02 5.26
C ILE A 8 -3.06 1.11 6.24
N GLN A 9 -3.18 2.33 5.76
CA GLN A 9 -3.15 3.57 6.53
C GLN A 9 -4.36 4.40 6.15
N PHE A 10 -5.17 4.85 7.11
CA PHE A 10 -6.36 5.65 6.80
C PHE A 10 -6.06 7.11 6.47
N VAL A 11 -4.88 7.59 6.86
CA VAL A 11 -4.33 8.90 6.52
C VAL A 11 -2.84 8.76 6.21
N PRO A 12 -2.25 9.59 5.32
CA PRO A 12 -0.82 9.57 5.05
C PRO A 12 -0.01 9.77 6.34
N GLY A 13 0.96 8.89 6.59
CA GLY A 13 1.76 8.91 7.81
C GLY A 13 1.02 8.50 9.09
N GLY A 14 -0.26 8.11 8.99
CA GLY A 14 -1.05 7.62 10.12
C GLY A 14 -0.73 6.18 10.52
N PRO A 15 -1.48 5.64 11.50
CA PRO A 15 -1.32 4.26 11.96
C PRO A 15 -1.34 3.26 10.81
N ARG A 16 -0.32 2.40 10.75
CA ARG A 16 -0.14 1.36 9.74
C ARG A 16 -0.57 0.02 10.32
N VAL A 17 -1.65 -0.55 9.78
CA VAL A 17 -2.05 -1.94 10.08
C VAL A 17 -1.39 -2.84 9.06
N THR A 18 -0.62 -3.82 9.51
CA THR A 18 0.15 -4.74 8.65
C THR A 18 -0.33 -6.19 8.78
N GLY A 19 -0.33 -6.90 7.66
CA GLY A 19 -0.32 -8.36 7.63
C GLY A 19 0.97 -8.87 6.98
N TYR A 20 1.40 -10.07 7.36
CA TYR A 20 2.65 -10.67 6.90
C TYR A 20 2.41 -12.05 6.28
N TRP A 21 3.08 -12.34 5.16
CA TRP A 21 2.96 -13.60 4.43
C TRP A 21 4.29 -14.09 3.89
N GLU A 22 4.42 -15.42 3.83
CA GLU A 22 5.62 -16.09 3.31
C GLU A 22 5.74 -16.01 1.79
N THR A 23 4.60 -15.85 1.10
CA THR A 23 4.52 -15.81 -0.36
C THR A 23 3.63 -14.66 -0.84
N GLU A 24 3.87 -14.18 -2.06
CA GLU A 24 3.12 -13.07 -2.66
C GLU A 24 1.62 -13.36 -2.85
N PRO A 25 1.19 -14.53 -3.37
CA PRO A 25 -0.22 -14.77 -3.69
C PRO A 25 -1.23 -14.50 -2.56
N PRO A 26 -1.02 -14.96 -1.30
CA PRO A 26 -1.93 -14.64 -0.21
C PRO A 26 -1.90 -13.16 0.18
N ALA A 27 -0.74 -12.50 0.13
CA ALA A 27 -0.64 -11.05 0.37
C ALA A 27 -1.38 -10.25 -0.72
N ALA A 28 -1.27 -10.66 -1.98
CA ALA A 28 -1.97 -10.04 -3.09
C ALA A 28 -3.49 -10.19 -2.97
N ARG A 29 -3.99 -11.35 -2.52
CA ARG A 29 -5.43 -11.54 -2.24
C ARG A 29 -5.90 -10.60 -1.13
N LYS A 30 -5.12 -10.45 -0.06
CA LYS A 30 -5.48 -9.55 1.04
C LYS A 30 -5.45 -8.09 0.63
N TRP A 31 -4.50 -7.70 -0.22
CA TRP A 31 -4.46 -6.37 -0.80
C TRP A 31 -5.73 -6.05 -1.60
N VAL A 32 -6.20 -6.98 -2.44
CA VAL A 32 -7.46 -6.80 -3.20
C VAL A 32 -8.66 -6.68 -2.26
N GLU A 33 -8.72 -7.50 -1.21
CA GLU A 33 -9.78 -7.44 -0.20
C GLU A 33 -9.82 -6.06 0.48
N TRP A 34 -8.67 -5.56 0.95
CA TRP A 34 -8.58 -4.25 1.59
C TRP A 34 -8.87 -3.11 0.63
N PHE A 35 -8.40 -3.23 -0.62
CA PHE A 35 -8.73 -2.27 -1.66
C PHE A 35 -10.24 -2.20 -1.91
N GLY A 36 -10.92 -3.34 -2.00
CA GLY A 36 -12.38 -3.37 -2.18
C GLY A 36 -13.17 -2.81 -0.99
N LEU A 37 -12.66 -2.96 0.23
CA LEU A 37 -13.32 -2.49 1.45
C LEU A 37 -13.07 -1.01 1.76
N TYR A 38 -11.85 -0.52 1.51
CA TYR A 38 -11.39 0.78 2.00
C TYR A 38 -10.87 1.71 0.91
N GLY A 39 -10.74 1.24 -0.34
CA GLY A 39 -10.26 2.00 -1.49
C GLY A 39 -11.33 2.94 -2.03
N VAL A 40 -11.64 4.01 -1.29
CA VAL A 40 -12.61 5.03 -1.71
C VAL A 40 -11.88 6.17 -2.43
N PRO A 41 -12.15 6.45 -3.72
CA PRO A 41 -11.55 7.57 -4.45
C PRO A 41 -11.69 8.91 -3.73
N GLY A 42 -10.59 9.69 -3.69
CA GLY A 42 -10.56 10.99 -3.02
C GLY A 42 -10.41 10.94 -1.50
N THR A 43 -10.34 9.75 -0.89
CA THR A 43 -10.02 9.61 0.54
C THR A 43 -8.51 9.53 0.79
N SER A 44 -8.10 9.85 2.01
CA SER A 44 -6.70 9.83 2.47
C SER A 44 -6.14 8.42 2.72
N THR A 45 -6.92 7.36 2.42
CA THR A 45 -6.50 5.98 2.65
C THR A 45 -5.36 5.59 1.72
N VAL A 46 -4.31 4.96 2.26
CA VAL A 46 -3.21 4.38 1.51
C VAL A 46 -3.17 2.88 1.77
N ILE A 47 -3.17 2.07 0.71
CA ILE A 47 -3.11 0.61 0.78
C ILE A 47 -1.93 0.12 -0.05
N THR A 48 -0.97 -0.55 0.57
CA THR A 48 0.25 -1.03 -0.10
C THR A 48 0.41 -2.53 -0.01
N LEU A 49 1.02 -3.10 -1.04
CA LEU A 49 1.62 -4.42 -1.02
C LEU A 49 3.11 -4.22 -1.29
N VAL A 50 3.96 -4.67 -0.37
CA VAL A 50 5.41 -4.56 -0.48
C VAL A 50 6.07 -5.93 -0.30
N GLU A 51 7.19 -6.11 -0.98
CA GLU A 51 8.16 -7.17 -0.71
C GLU A 51 9.25 -6.60 0.21
N GLN A 52 9.39 -7.15 1.40
CA GLN A 52 10.51 -6.90 2.29
C GLN A 52 11.69 -7.78 1.91
N ARG A 53 12.78 -7.11 1.53
CA ARG A 53 14.04 -7.73 1.17
C ARG A 53 14.87 -8.07 2.41
N PRO A 54 15.88 -8.94 2.29
CA PRO A 54 16.74 -9.33 3.42
C PRO A 54 17.49 -8.17 4.08
N ASP A 55 17.71 -7.07 3.36
CA ASP A 55 18.32 -5.83 3.84
C ASP A 55 17.31 -4.90 4.55
N SER A 56 16.10 -5.40 4.84
CA SER A 56 14.98 -4.64 5.40
C SER A 56 14.44 -3.53 4.49
N SER A 57 14.91 -3.43 3.24
CA SER A 57 14.31 -2.51 2.27
C SER A 57 12.95 -3.03 1.80
N GLU A 58 12.00 -2.11 1.59
CA GLU A 58 10.67 -2.42 1.05
C GLU A 58 10.65 -2.11 -0.45
N ARG A 59 10.30 -3.10 -1.28
CA ARG A 59 9.97 -2.92 -2.69
C ARG A 59 8.45 -2.84 -2.83
N SER A 60 7.94 -1.70 -3.30
CA SER A 60 6.51 -1.57 -3.61
C SER A 60 6.12 -2.46 -4.79
N LEU A 61 5.14 -3.33 -4.59
CA LEU A 61 4.55 -4.18 -5.63
C LEU A 61 3.22 -3.59 -6.11
N LYS A 62 2.39 -3.09 -5.19
CA LYS A 62 1.12 -2.42 -5.48
C LYS A 62 0.89 -1.29 -4.49
N ARG A 63 0.21 -0.24 -4.95
CA ARG A 63 -0.18 0.90 -4.13
C ARG A 63 -1.57 1.39 -4.55
N TRP A 64 -2.36 1.84 -3.59
CA TRP A 64 -3.54 2.65 -3.83
C TRP A 64 -3.51 3.85 -2.86
N PRO A 65 -3.84 5.08 -3.31
CA PRO A 65 -3.95 5.44 -4.72
C PRO A 65 -2.56 5.34 -5.34
N ASP A 66 -2.48 5.15 -6.66
CA ASP A 66 -1.19 5.22 -7.35
C ASP A 66 -0.52 6.56 -7.00
N GLU A 67 0.80 6.53 -6.80
CA GLU A 67 1.54 7.75 -6.52
C GLU A 67 1.31 8.72 -7.68
N PRO A 68 0.86 9.97 -7.42
CA PRO A 68 0.72 10.93 -8.50
C PRO A 68 2.10 11.07 -9.17
N PRO A 69 2.17 11.14 -10.51
CA PRO A 69 3.44 11.33 -11.19
C PRO A 69 4.13 12.55 -10.57
N ALA A 70 5.39 12.37 -10.19
CA ALA A 70 6.22 13.41 -9.59
C ALA A 70 6.16 14.65 -10.50
N GLY A 71 5.50 15.72 -10.03
CA GLY A 71 5.25 16.93 -10.83
C GLY A 71 3.77 17.31 -11.01
N SER A 72 2.82 16.63 -10.36
CA SER A 72 1.43 17.09 -10.32
C SER A 72 1.26 18.27 -9.37
N ASP A 73 1.86 19.40 -9.73
CA ASP A 73 1.63 20.71 -9.10
C ASP A 73 0.17 21.10 -9.42
N HIS A 74 -0.77 20.76 -8.53
CA HIS A 74 -2.14 21.28 -8.60
C HIS A 74 -2.14 22.76 -8.20
N ARG A 75 -1.55 23.60 -9.07
CA ARG A 75 -1.91 25.01 -9.16
C ARG A 75 -3.29 25.07 -9.79
N ILE A 76 -4.30 25.15 -8.93
CA ILE A 76 -5.66 25.50 -9.34
C ILE A 76 -5.60 26.97 -9.79
N ALA A 77 -5.84 27.19 -11.08
CA ALA A 77 -6.14 28.50 -11.65
C ALA A 77 -7.66 28.73 -11.65
#